data_AF-T1DDL4-F1
#
_entry.id   AF-T1DDL4-F1
#
_cell.length_a   1.000
_cell.length_b   1.000
_cell.length_c   1.000
_cell.angle_alpha   90.00
_cell.angle_beta   90.00
_cell.angle_gamma   90.00
#
_symmetry.space_group_name_H-M   'P 1'
#
loop_
_entity.id
_entity.type
_entity.pdbx_description
1 polymer ?
#
loop_
_entity_poly.entity_id
_entity_poly.type
_entity_poly.pdbx_seq_one_letter_code
_entity_poly.pdbx_strand_id
1 'polypeptide(L)'
;SRAHDAPFAGQEIVRDFDAACAAERDLCVIGGGEVFALALPHARVLHLTEIDTEIEGADAHFPALAHADWIEVDRIAHAPDARHRWAFSFVDCMRCGA
;
A
#
# COMPACT_ATOMS: atom_id res chain seq x y z
N SER A 1 -7.60 2.50 -15.48
CA SER A 1 -7.29 1.45 -16.47
C SER A 1 -7.43 1.99 -17.89
N ARG A 2 -6.62 1.51 -18.85
CA ARG A 2 -6.84 1.78 -20.29
C ARG A 2 -7.84 0.82 -20.94
N ALA A 3 -8.24 -0.24 -20.24
CA ALA A 3 -9.27 -1.17 -20.70
C ALA A 3 -10.65 -0.50 -20.72
N HIS A 4 -11.52 -0.99 -21.59
CA HIS A 4 -12.89 -0.48 -21.70
C HIS A 4 -13.80 -1.08 -20.63
N ASP A 5 -13.64 -2.38 -20.34
CA ASP A 5 -14.51 -3.14 -19.42
C ASP A 5 -13.72 -3.81 -18.29
N ALA A 6 -14.38 -3.96 -17.14
CA ALA A 6 -13.86 -4.68 -15.99
C ALA A 6 -13.85 -6.20 -16.29
N PRO A 7 -12.73 -6.91 -16.04
CA PRO A 7 -12.63 -8.33 -16.38
C PRO A 7 -13.47 -9.25 -15.48
N PHE A 8 -13.90 -8.77 -14.31
CA PHE A 8 -14.67 -9.57 -13.34
C PHE A 8 -15.91 -8.84 -12.84
N ALA A 9 -16.97 -9.61 -12.55
CA ALA A 9 -18.20 -9.07 -11.99
C ALA A 9 -17.95 -8.39 -10.64
N GLY A 10 -18.56 -7.22 -10.45
CA GLY A 10 -18.41 -6.42 -9.23
C GLY A 10 -17.17 -5.52 -9.21
N GLN A 11 -16.34 -5.53 -10.25
CA GLN A 11 -15.27 -4.54 -10.41
C GLN A 11 -15.78 -3.31 -11.15
N GLU A 12 -15.39 -2.14 -10.64
CA GLU A 12 -15.64 -0.86 -11.29
C GLU A 12 -14.35 -0.31 -11.90
N ILE A 13 -14.44 0.28 -13.10
CA ILE A 13 -13.32 0.99 -13.71
C ILE A 13 -13.51 2.49 -13.53
N VAL A 14 -12.54 3.08 -12.85
CA VAL A 14 -12.32 4.52 -12.81
C VAL A 14 -11.20 4.92 -13.77
N ARG A 15 -11.31 6.14 -14.33
CA ARG A 15 -10.44 6.64 -15.41
C ARG A 15 -9.28 7.49 -14.91
N ASP A 16 -9.41 8.02 -13.70
CA ASP A 16 -8.41 8.85 -13.04
C ASP A 16 -8.54 8.71 -11.51
N PHE A 17 -7.60 9.33 -10.80
CA PHE A 17 -7.50 9.26 -9.35
C PHE A 17 -8.66 9.96 -8.66
N ASP A 18 -9.09 11.12 -9.16
CA ASP A 18 -10.16 11.91 -8.55
C ASP A 18 -11.50 11.16 -8.64
N ALA A 19 -11.79 10.53 -9.78
CA ALA A 19 -12.95 9.67 -9.95
C ALA A 19 -12.90 8.46 -9.00
N ALA A 20 -11.71 7.90 -8.76
CA ALA A 20 -11.52 6.84 -7.76
C ALA A 20 -11.90 7.36 -6.35
N CYS A 21 -11.35 8.51 -5.96
CA CYS A 21 -11.62 9.13 -4.66
C CYS A 21 -13.07 9.59 -4.48
N ALA A 22 -13.78 9.90 -5.56
CA ALA A 22 -15.19 10.29 -5.50
C ALA A 22 -16.14 9.10 -5.36
N ALA A 23 -15.71 7.89 -5.74
CA ALA A 23 -16.56 6.70 -5.72
C ALA A 23 -16.87 6.23 -4.29
N GLU A 24 -15.89 6.31 -3.36
CA GLU A 24 -16.03 5.87 -1.98
C GLU A 24 -15.17 6.69 -1.00
N ARG A 25 -15.56 6.72 0.28
CA ARG A 25 -14.86 7.52 1.30
C ARG A 25 -13.64 6.83 1.92
N ASP A 26 -13.73 5.52 2.15
CA ASP A 26 -12.71 4.74 2.85
C ASP A 26 -12.03 3.79 1.86
N LEU A 27 -11.14 4.36 1.04
CA LEU A 27 -10.41 3.62 0.01
C LEU A 27 -9.07 3.09 0.53
N CYS A 28 -8.79 1.82 0.20
CA CYS A 28 -7.48 1.22 0.38
C CYS A 28 -6.82 1.03 -0.99
N VAL A 29 -5.62 1.59 -1.15
CA VAL A 29 -4.83 1.42 -2.36
C VAL A 29 -3.98 0.16 -2.22
N ILE A 30 -4.13 -0.77 -3.17
CA ILE A 30 -3.48 -2.10 -3.10
C ILE A 30 -2.36 -2.31 -4.15
N GLY A 31 -1.97 -1.25 -4.86
CA GLY A 31 -0.81 -1.25 -5.76
C GLY A 31 -1.12 -1.25 -7.27
N GLY A 32 -0.13 -1.41 -8.15
CA GLY A 32 1.32 -1.57 -7.87
C GLY A 32 2.09 -0.26 -7.64
N GLY A 33 3.41 -0.27 -7.85
CA GLY A 33 4.33 0.84 -7.53
C GLY A 33 3.91 2.23 -8.03
N GLU A 34 3.48 2.35 -9.29
CA GLU A 34 3.01 3.63 -9.86
C GLU A 34 1.73 4.14 -9.17
N VAL A 35 0.81 3.23 -8.82
CA VAL A 35 -0.45 3.56 -8.13
C VAL A 35 -0.16 3.98 -6.69
N PHE A 36 0.77 3.30 -6.01
CA PHE A 36 1.25 3.72 -4.70
C PHE A 36 1.88 5.12 -4.77
N ALA A 37 2.76 5.37 -5.74
CA ALA A 37 3.40 6.68 -5.90
C ALA A 37 2.39 7.81 -6.13
N LEU A 38 1.35 7.55 -6.94
CA LEU A 38 0.27 8.49 -7.18
C LEU A 38 -0.57 8.77 -5.92
N ALA A 39 -0.88 7.74 -5.14
CA ALA A 39 -1.79 7.85 -4.00
C ALA A 39 -1.11 8.30 -2.70
N LEU A 40 0.18 8.00 -2.53
CA LEU A 40 0.91 8.22 -1.27
C LEU A 40 0.79 9.65 -0.73
N PRO A 41 0.88 10.74 -1.54
CA PRO A 41 0.72 12.11 -1.05
C PRO A 41 -0.65 12.39 -0.42
N HIS A 42 -1.68 11.62 -0.79
CA HIS A 42 -3.05 11.78 -0.31
C HIS A 42 -3.39 10.82 0.84
N ALA A 43 -2.57 9.80 1.08
CA ALA A 43 -2.81 8.79 2.10
C ALA A 43 -2.63 9.36 3.51
N ARG A 44 -3.53 8.98 4.42
CA ARG A 44 -3.48 9.34 5.86
C ARG A 44 -2.99 8.21 6.75
N VAL A 45 -3.16 6.97 6.30
CA VAL A 45 -2.79 5.74 7.01
C VAL A 45 -2.03 4.84 6.03
N LEU A 46 -1.00 4.16 6.52
CA LEU A 46 -0.35 3.04 5.83
C LEU A 46 -0.52 1.79 6.68
N HIS A 47 -0.94 0.71 6.01
CA HIS A 47 -0.90 -0.64 6.55
C HIS A 47 0.18 -1.39 5.80
N LEU A 48 1.30 -1.66 6.48
CA LEU A 48 2.49 -2.25 5.88
C LEU A 48 2.69 -3.67 6.41
N THR A 49 3.15 -4.55 5.54
CA THR A 49 3.76 -5.84 5.94
C THR A 49 5.23 -5.79 5.58
N GLU A 50 6.08 -5.56 6.58
CA GLU A 50 7.53 -5.52 6.41
C GLU A 50 8.08 -6.94 6.54
N ILE A 51 8.58 -7.51 5.44
CA ILE A 51 9.18 -8.85 5.43
C ILE A 51 10.70 -8.69 5.62
N ASP A 52 11.25 -9.34 6.64
CA ASP A 52 12.67 -9.27 7.01
C ASP A 52 13.51 -10.17 6.09
N THR A 53 13.72 -9.72 4.86
CA THR A 53 14.53 -10.41 3.86
C THR A 53 15.08 -9.45 2.81
N GLU A 54 16.18 -9.85 2.17
CA GLU A 54 16.76 -9.15 1.03
C GLU A 54 16.44 -9.91 -0.25
N ILE A 55 15.90 -9.20 -1.25
CA ILE A 55 15.58 -9.76 -2.57
C ILE A 55 16.47 -9.11 -3.62
N GLU A 56 17.39 -9.89 -4.18
CA GLU A 56 18.22 -9.46 -5.30
C GLU A 56 17.40 -9.36 -6.60
N GLY A 57 17.63 -8.30 -7.38
CA GLY A 57 17.03 -8.16 -8.70
C GLY A 57 15.52 -7.81 -8.72
N ALA A 58 15.00 -7.19 -7.66
CA ALA A 58 13.63 -6.67 -7.65
C ALA A 58 13.43 -5.64 -8.79
N ASP A 59 12.28 -5.73 -9.48
CA ASP A 59 11.90 -4.89 -10.61
C ASP A 59 10.84 -3.83 -10.26
N ALA A 60 10.27 -3.92 -9.06
CA ALA A 60 9.29 -2.98 -8.52
C ALA A 60 9.59 -2.68 -7.05
N HIS A 61 9.42 -1.40 -6.68
CA HIS A 61 9.67 -0.92 -5.33
C HIS A 61 8.47 -0.11 -4.82
N PHE A 62 8.24 -0.20 -3.52
CA PHE A 62 7.35 0.74 -2.85
C PHE A 62 8.00 2.15 -2.83
N PRO A 63 7.23 3.24 -2.94
CA PRO A 63 7.80 4.59 -2.91
C PRO A 63 8.53 4.87 -1.60
N ALA A 64 9.57 5.70 -1.65
CA ALA A 64 10.31 6.06 -0.45
C ALA A 64 9.42 6.79 0.57
N LEU A 65 9.43 6.32 1.82
CA LEU A 65 8.75 6.96 2.93
C LEU A 65 9.71 7.93 3.62
N ALA A 66 9.41 9.21 3.60
CA ALA A 66 10.12 10.18 4.42
C ALA A 66 9.69 10.00 5.89
N HIS A 67 10.63 9.67 6.78
CA HIS A 67 10.34 9.50 8.22
C HIS A 67 9.72 10.75 8.88
N ALA A 68 9.96 11.94 8.31
CA ALA A 68 9.33 13.18 8.80
C ALA A 68 7.81 13.21 8.56
N ASP A 69 7.30 12.44 7.60
CA ASP A 69 5.91 12.46 7.17
C ASP A 69 5.05 11.38 7.83
N TRP A 70 5.64 10.39 8.51
CA TRP A 70 4.93 9.21 9.02
C TRP A 70 5.35 8.84 10.44
N ILE A 71 4.36 8.57 11.29
CA ILE A 71 4.53 8.04 12.64
C ILE A 71 4.03 6.60 12.64
N GLU A 72 4.90 5.67 13.03
CA GLU A 72 4.49 4.32 13.41
C GLU A 72 3.64 4.39 14.69
N VAL A 73 2.41 3.86 14.62
CA VAL A 73 1.46 3.87 15.74
C VAL A 73 1.20 2.49 16.32
N ASP A 74 1.42 1.43 15.55
CA ASP A 74 1.37 0.05 16.02
C ASP A 74 2.34 -0.85 15.24
N ARG A 75 2.84 -1.89 15.92
CA ARG A 75 3.70 -2.91 15.32
C ARG A 75 3.47 -4.27 15.96
N ILE A 76 3.18 -5.26 15.13
CA ILE A 76 3.03 -6.65 15.55
C ILE A 76 4.06 -7.49 14.82
N ALA A 77 5.06 -7.96 15.56
CA ALA A 77 6.15 -8.78 15.04
C ALA A 77 5.79 -10.28 15.03
N HIS A 78 6.15 -10.95 13.95
CA HIS A 78 5.97 -12.39 13.75
C HIS A 78 7.31 -13.05 13.42
N ALA A 79 7.71 -14.02 14.25
CA ALA A 79 8.84 -14.88 13.95
C ALA A 79 8.49 -15.84 12.79
N PRO A 80 9.51 -16.38 12.08
CA PRO A 80 9.28 -17.42 11.08
C PRO A 80 8.53 -18.62 11.68
N ASP A 81 7.65 -19.21 10.88
CA ASP A 81 6.89 -20.40 11.25
C ASP A 81 6.79 -21.38 10.06
N ALA A 82 6.04 -22.48 10.23
CA ALA A 82 5.88 -23.48 9.17
C ALA A 82 5.22 -22.95 7.89
N ARG A 83 4.52 -21.81 7.95
CA ARG A 83 3.84 -21.17 6.80
C ARG A 83 4.63 -19.98 6.27
N HIS A 84 5.42 -19.31 7.10
CA HIS A 84 6.14 -18.08 6.78
C HIS A 84 7.65 -18.29 6.95
N ARG A 85 8.36 -18.36 5.82
CA ARG A 85 9.82 -18.60 5.80
C ARG A 85 10.62 -17.48 6.47
N TRP A 86 10.18 -16.23 6.35
CA TRP A 86 10.85 -15.05 6.88
C TRP A 86 10.05 -14.44 8.02
N ALA A 87 10.74 -13.75 8.92
CA ALA A 87 10.08 -12.91 9.90
C ALA A 87 9.37 -11.78 9.17
N PHE A 88 8.26 -11.30 9.73
CA PHE A 88 7.60 -10.12 9.20
C PHE A 88 6.94 -9.33 10.33
N SER A 89 6.66 -8.06 10.08
CA SER A 89 5.88 -7.23 10.97
C SER A 89 4.68 -6.64 10.25
N PHE A 90 3.53 -6.64 10.90
CA PHE A 90 2.47 -5.69 10.55
C PHE A 90 2.81 -4.36 11.20
N VAL A 91 2.79 -3.30 10.40
CA VAL A 91 3.15 -1.94 10.84
C VAL A 91 2.07 -0.99 10.38
N ASP A 92 1.45 -0.31 11.33
CA ASP A 92 0.48 0.73 11.06
C ASP A 92 1.14 2.09 11.25
N CYS A 93 1.07 2.93 10.23
CA CYS A 93 1.60 4.29 10.27
C CYS A 93 0.49 5.31 10.02
N MET A 94 0.59 6.46 10.67
CA MET A 94 -0.26 7.63 10.41
C MET A 94 0.59 8.80 9.93
N ARG A 95 0.04 9.61 9.03
CA ARG A 95 0.73 10.79 8.51
C ARG A 95 0.92 11.85 9.62
N CYS A 96 2.14 12.41 9.72
CA CYS A 96 2.46 13.53 10.58
C CYS A 96 1.72 14.80 10.13
N GLY A 97 0.90 15.40 11.01
CA GLY A 97 0.26 16.70 10.74
C GLY A 97 -0.82 16.64 9.67
N ALA A 98 -2.05 16.30 10.09
CA ALA A 98 -3.28 16.59 9.37
C ALA A 98 -3.99 17.79 10.01
#